data_AF-A0A450S9H2-F1
#
_entry.id   AF-A0A450S9H2-F1
#
_cell.length_a   1.000
_cell.length_b   1.000
_cell.length_c   1.000
_cell.angle_alpha   90.00
_cell.angle_beta   90.00
_cell.angle_gamma   90.00
#
_symmetry.space_group_name_H-M   'P 1'
#
loop_
_entity.id
_entity.type
_entity.pdbx_description
1 polymer ?
#
loop_
_entity_poly.entity_id
_entity_poly.type
_entity_poly.pdbx_seq_one_letter_code
_entity_poly.pdbx_strand_id
1 'polypeptide(L)'
;MTANSYTDGVLIIYTGGTIGSVHEDPKDPMSPLVPGSMEEVLESLPGYMKRDKKIALGNEAIRLEAVAMDEPIDSSNISAKDWQEMARIIEENYKDYEGFVLLHGTDTMAYTSSALAFMLENLAKPVIVTGSQLPIGETRSDAVQNVVTAIEFAAARSLGHSVVPEVSVLFHNELFRGCRLRKVSASGYRGFDSPNLLPLGNAGEHITVRTELVRSPDKSPRLSVAQELDMDIMSLEIFPGIKPEVLRAIFDTEGLKGVVLKTFGTGNAPTTPEFLREIEYGVREKGLLFVNVTQCVQGEVEQGLYEVSAGLLGAGVVSGLDMTPEAALTKMAMVLGKQLKGGRRDEADMMQLDLRGEQRASIYNVHFRPRDMENGESVWPITLRDEAGPLVLEQDGDVFQGHLQGNVPYKDKHLKQAFLRLLGLRSTGKRGRLDFKVYLDEPKATEDSPEEGHTYLGTISKRFTSDTDNVILDITPSAQQLIDMNHNLELTLVPLGGSDIEIQSAHIALITRD
;
A
#
# COMPACT_ATOMS: atom_id res chain seq x y z
N MET A 1 -14.43 -7.91 -44.46
CA MET A 1 -14.50 -9.11 -43.61
C MET A 1 -13.76 -8.78 -42.33
N THR A 2 -14.49 -8.22 -41.36
CA THR A 2 -13.98 -7.88 -40.03
C THR A 2 -13.87 -9.16 -39.24
N ALA A 3 -12.66 -9.48 -38.77
CA ALA A 3 -12.46 -10.57 -37.85
C ALA A 3 -13.26 -10.27 -36.58
N ASN A 4 -14.20 -11.15 -36.22
CA ASN A 4 -14.78 -11.18 -34.88
C ASN A 4 -13.63 -11.47 -33.90
N SER A 5 -13.05 -10.44 -33.29
CA SER A 5 -12.20 -10.64 -32.11
C SER A 5 -13.14 -10.87 -30.93
N TYR A 6 -13.00 -11.99 -30.24
CA TYR A 6 -13.72 -12.27 -29.00
C TYR A 6 -13.24 -11.32 -27.89
N THR A 7 -13.67 -10.06 -27.94
CA THR A 7 -13.36 -9.00 -26.95
C THR A 7 -14.59 -8.47 -26.24
N ASP A 8 -15.79 -8.94 -26.59
CA ASP A 8 -17.06 -8.36 -26.13
C ASP A 8 -17.69 -9.33 -25.12
N GLY A 9 -17.93 -8.89 -23.89
CA GLY A 9 -18.52 -9.69 -22.83
C GLY A 9 -17.76 -9.71 -21.51
N VAL A 10 -18.49 -10.10 -20.46
CA VAL A 10 -18.05 -10.11 -19.08
C VAL A 10 -17.96 -11.55 -18.56
N LEU A 11 -16.89 -11.84 -17.82
CA LEU A 11 -16.76 -13.09 -17.05
C LEU A 11 -17.11 -12.83 -15.59
N ILE A 12 -18.08 -13.56 -15.07
CA ILE A 12 -18.35 -13.65 -13.64
C ILE A 12 -17.47 -14.73 -13.03
N ILE A 13 -16.77 -14.41 -11.95
CA ILE A 13 -15.99 -15.34 -11.14
C ILE A 13 -16.72 -15.49 -9.81
N TYR A 14 -17.32 -16.66 -9.57
CA TYR A 14 -18.03 -16.98 -8.34
C TYR A 14 -17.07 -17.56 -7.31
N THR A 15 -16.73 -16.75 -6.31
CA THR A 15 -15.83 -17.16 -5.22
C THR A 15 -16.58 -17.69 -3.99
N GLY A 16 -17.90 -17.54 -3.95
CA GLY A 16 -18.75 -17.82 -2.81
C GLY A 16 -19.42 -16.57 -2.25
N GLY A 17 -19.60 -16.54 -0.93
CA GLY A 17 -20.24 -15.44 -0.21
C GLY A 17 -21.76 -15.40 -0.29
N THR A 18 -22.35 -14.50 0.52
CA THR A 18 -23.79 -14.39 0.78
C THR A 18 -24.64 -14.30 -0.47
N ILE A 19 -24.17 -13.66 -1.56
CA ILE A 19 -24.91 -13.53 -2.84
C ILE A 19 -25.50 -14.86 -3.29
N GLY A 20 -24.65 -15.88 -3.36
CA GLY A 20 -25.01 -17.18 -3.88
C GLY A 20 -25.38 -18.18 -2.80
N SER A 21 -25.44 -17.77 -1.53
CA SER A 21 -25.77 -18.69 -0.44
C SER A 21 -27.25 -19.05 -0.43
N VAL A 22 -27.57 -20.25 0.04
CA VAL A 22 -28.93 -20.74 0.24
C VAL A 22 -29.04 -21.35 1.64
N HIS A 23 -30.25 -21.41 2.18
CA HIS A 23 -30.52 -22.12 3.43
C HIS A 23 -30.22 -23.62 3.28
N GLU A 24 -29.40 -24.18 4.18
CA GLU A 24 -29.04 -25.61 4.19
C GLU A 24 -30.29 -26.51 4.23
N ASP A 25 -31.27 -26.13 5.04
CA ASP A 25 -32.62 -26.68 4.95
C ASP A 25 -33.55 -25.64 4.30
N PRO A 26 -33.99 -25.84 3.04
CA PRO A 26 -34.90 -24.93 2.34
C PRO A 26 -36.24 -24.69 3.04
N LYS A 27 -36.61 -25.51 4.04
CA LYS A 27 -37.82 -25.37 4.83
C LYS A 27 -37.61 -24.64 6.15
N ASP A 28 -36.36 -24.45 6.56
CA ASP A 28 -36.00 -23.73 7.77
C ASP A 28 -35.24 -22.44 7.43
N PRO A 29 -35.91 -21.27 7.48
CA PRO A 29 -35.29 -19.97 7.24
C PRO A 29 -34.29 -19.56 8.32
N MET A 30 -34.13 -20.35 9.38
CA MET A 30 -33.08 -20.16 10.40
C MET A 30 -31.90 -21.12 10.21
N SER A 31 -31.97 -22.03 9.23
CA SER A 31 -30.84 -22.93 8.95
C SER A 31 -29.62 -22.15 8.46
N PRO A 32 -28.40 -22.64 8.75
CA PRO A 32 -27.18 -22.01 8.26
C PRO A 32 -27.22 -21.80 6.75
N LEU A 33 -26.62 -20.70 6.31
CA LEU A 33 -26.41 -20.44 4.90
C LEU A 33 -25.21 -21.25 4.40
N VAL A 34 -25.39 -21.96 3.29
CA VAL A 34 -24.33 -22.72 2.59
C VAL A 34 -24.18 -22.17 1.17
N PRO A 35 -23.01 -22.32 0.52
CA PRO A 35 -22.85 -21.93 -0.87
C PRO A 35 -23.85 -22.65 -1.78
N GLY A 36 -24.60 -21.89 -2.58
CA GLY A 36 -25.52 -22.40 -3.59
C GLY A 36 -24.88 -22.48 -4.97
N SER A 37 -25.70 -22.72 -6.00
CA SER A 37 -25.19 -22.88 -7.36
C SER A 37 -24.99 -21.55 -8.08
N MET A 38 -23.94 -21.46 -8.89
CA MET A 38 -23.69 -20.32 -9.76
C MET A 38 -24.83 -20.14 -10.78
N GLU A 39 -25.42 -21.24 -11.24
CA GLU A 39 -26.55 -21.24 -12.16
C GLU A 39 -27.77 -20.53 -11.56
N GLU A 40 -28.10 -20.76 -10.29
CA GLU A 40 -29.21 -20.07 -9.61
C GLU A 40 -28.98 -18.56 -9.52
N VAL A 41 -27.73 -18.14 -9.28
CA VAL A 41 -27.37 -16.71 -9.28
C VAL A 41 -27.64 -16.10 -10.65
N LEU A 42 -27.17 -16.73 -11.72
CA LEU A 42 -27.35 -16.24 -13.09
C LEU A 42 -28.83 -16.21 -13.50
N GLU A 43 -29.60 -17.24 -13.16
CA GLU A 43 -31.02 -17.33 -13.47
C GLU A 43 -31.87 -16.29 -12.72
N SER A 44 -31.36 -15.80 -11.59
CA SER A 44 -31.98 -14.72 -10.82
C SER A 44 -31.73 -13.32 -11.43
N LEU A 45 -30.81 -13.19 -12.39
CA LEU A 45 -30.50 -11.90 -13.01
C LEU A 45 -31.54 -11.51 -14.06
N PRO A 46 -32.15 -10.31 -13.96
CA PRO A 46 -33.10 -9.84 -14.93
C PRO A 46 -32.45 -9.68 -16.31
N GLY A 47 -33.13 -10.14 -17.35
CA GLY A 47 -32.63 -10.06 -18.72
C GLY A 47 -31.56 -11.09 -19.09
N TYR A 48 -31.18 -12.01 -18.18
CA TYR A 48 -30.27 -13.10 -18.52
C TYR A 48 -30.94 -14.15 -19.42
N MET A 49 -30.29 -14.44 -20.55
CA MET A 49 -30.72 -15.37 -21.59
C MET A 49 -29.80 -16.59 -21.58
N LYS A 50 -30.15 -17.59 -20.76
CA LYS A 50 -29.36 -18.82 -20.54
C LYS A 50 -28.91 -19.53 -21.82
N ARG A 51 -29.79 -19.59 -22.84
CA ARG A 51 -29.48 -20.28 -24.11
C ARG A 51 -28.38 -19.59 -24.90
N ASP A 52 -28.37 -18.26 -24.88
CA ASP A 52 -27.45 -17.44 -25.65
C ASP A 52 -26.22 -17.00 -24.84
N LYS A 53 -26.21 -17.29 -23.53
CA LYS A 53 -25.24 -16.79 -22.56
C LYS A 53 -25.04 -15.28 -22.67
N LYS A 54 -26.16 -14.56 -22.66
CA LYS A 54 -26.19 -13.10 -22.76
C LYS A 54 -27.06 -12.49 -21.68
N ILE A 55 -26.80 -11.26 -21.31
CA ILE A 55 -27.67 -10.43 -20.47
C ILE A 55 -28.10 -9.20 -21.25
N ALA A 56 -29.40 -8.89 -21.21
CA ALA A 56 -29.94 -7.67 -21.78
C ALA A 56 -29.71 -6.50 -20.80
N LEU A 57 -28.91 -5.52 -21.21
CA LEU A 57 -28.62 -4.30 -20.44
C LEU A 57 -28.99 -3.10 -21.31
N GLY A 58 -30.11 -2.46 -20.97
CA GLY A 58 -30.71 -1.44 -21.84
C GLY A 58 -31.10 -2.00 -23.21
N ASN A 59 -30.53 -1.45 -24.27
CA ASN A 59 -30.79 -1.88 -25.65
C ASN A 59 -29.72 -2.86 -26.17
N GLU A 60 -28.72 -3.21 -25.36
CA GLU A 60 -27.60 -4.07 -25.74
C GLU A 60 -27.75 -5.47 -25.14
N ALA A 61 -27.22 -6.48 -25.84
CA ALA A 61 -27.18 -7.86 -25.37
C ALA A 61 -25.72 -8.31 -25.21
N ILE A 62 -25.24 -8.24 -23.97
CA ILE A 62 -23.83 -8.46 -23.61
C ILE A 62 -23.60 -9.95 -23.36
N ARG A 63 -22.52 -10.53 -23.90
CA ARG A 63 -22.10 -11.89 -23.56
C ARG A 63 -21.74 -11.96 -22.07
N LEU A 64 -22.35 -12.90 -21.36
CA LEU A 64 -22.14 -13.12 -19.94
C LEU A 64 -21.92 -14.61 -19.69
N GLU A 65 -20.70 -14.94 -19.27
CA GLU A 65 -20.34 -16.28 -18.84
C GLU A 65 -19.87 -16.25 -17.40
N ALA A 66 -19.86 -17.40 -16.75
CA ALA A 66 -19.45 -17.50 -15.36
C ALA A 66 -18.59 -18.74 -15.13
N VAL A 67 -17.64 -18.62 -14.21
CA VAL A 67 -16.80 -19.69 -13.70
C VAL A 67 -16.83 -19.63 -12.18
N ALA A 68 -16.89 -20.78 -11.51
CA ALA A 68 -16.76 -20.87 -10.07
C ALA A 68 -15.33 -21.29 -9.71
N MET A 69 -14.86 -20.88 -8.53
CA MET A 69 -13.70 -21.54 -7.90
C MET A 69 -14.03 -22.99 -7.58
N ASP A 70 -13.00 -23.83 -7.46
CA ASP A 70 -13.17 -25.29 -7.24
C ASP A 70 -14.08 -25.59 -6.04
N GLU A 71 -13.94 -24.81 -4.96
CA GLU A 71 -14.85 -24.82 -3.81
C GLU A 71 -15.24 -23.36 -3.50
N PRO A 72 -16.52 -22.96 -3.64
CA PRO A 72 -16.97 -21.64 -3.19
C PRO A 72 -16.79 -21.50 -1.66
N ILE A 73 -16.13 -20.42 -1.23
CA ILE A 73 -15.65 -20.26 0.15
C ILE A 73 -16.41 -19.13 0.86
N ASP A 74 -16.61 -19.27 2.16
CA ASP A 74 -16.96 -18.13 3.03
C ASP A 74 -15.80 -17.13 3.08
N SER A 75 -16.09 -15.84 2.95
CA SER A 75 -15.05 -14.81 2.91
C SER A 75 -14.12 -14.82 4.14
N SER A 76 -14.60 -15.29 5.28
CA SER A 76 -13.82 -15.40 6.53
C SER A 76 -12.69 -16.44 6.46
N ASN A 77 -12.78 -17.40 5.53
CA ASN A 77 -11.79 -18.46 5.32
C ASN A 77 -10.85 -18.19 4.15
N ILE A 78 -10.97 -17.03 3.49
CA ILE A 78 -10.12 -16.66 2.36
C ILE A 78 -8.68 -16.43 2.82
N SER A 79 -7.76 -16.92 2.00
CA SER A 79 -6.32 -16.91 2.19
C SER A 79 -5.59 -16.40 0.94
N ALA A 80 -4.27 -16.27 1.02
CA ALA A 80 -3.44 -15.88 -0.12
C ALA A 80 -3.57 -16.82 -1.33
N LYS A 81 -3.82 -18.12 -1.11
CA LYS A 81 -3.99 -19.10 -2.19
C LYS A 81 -5.24 -18.83 -3.01
N ASP A 82 -6.30 -18.38 -2.34
CA ASP A 82 -7.57 -18.06 -2.98
C ASP A 82 -7.42 -16.79 -3.84
N TRP A 83 -6.67 -15.78 -3.35
CA TRP A 83 -6.33 -14.61 -4.16
C TRP A 83 -5.48 -14.96 -5.39
N GLN A 84 -4.52 -15.88 -5.24
CA GLN A 84 -3.71 -16.41 -6.35
C GLN A 84 -4.59 -17.11 -7.40
N GLU A 85 -5.55 -17.93 -6.97
CA GLU A 85 -6.50 -18.58 -7.87
C GLU A 85 -7.38 -17.56 -8.61
N MET A 86 -7.97 -16.58 -7.90
CA MET A 86 -8.75 -15.51 -8.52
C MET A 86 -7.94 -14.75 -9.57
N ALA A 87 -6.70 -14.37 -9.24
CA ALA A 87 -5.81 -13.67 -10.17
C ALA A 87 -5.43 -14.53 -11.39
N ARG A 88 -5.18 -15.83 -11.19
CA ARG A 88 -4.91 -16.79 -12.27
C ARG A 88 -6.11 -16.93 -13.21
N ILE A 89 -7.33 -17.05 -12.69
CA ILE A 89 -8.55 -17.12 -13.51
C ILE A 89 -8.67 -15.85 -14.38
N ILE A 90 -8.42 -14.67 -13.80
CA ILE A 90 -8.43 -13.40 -14.55
C ILE A 90 -7.36 -13.41 -15.65
N GLU A 91 -6.13 -13.85 -15.34
CA GLU A 91 -5.01 -13.90 -16.28
C GLU A 91 -5.28 -14.83 -17.46
N GLU A 92 -5.74 -16.06 -17.19
CA GLU A 92 -6.04 -17.07 -18.20
C GLU A 92 -7.13 -16.61 -19.17
N ASN A 93 -8.12 -15.87 -18.66
CA ASN A 93 -9.26 -15.36 -19.42
C ASN A 93 -9.06 -13.92 -19.91
N TYR A 94 -7.90 -13.31 -19.66
CA TYR A 94 -7.70 -11.87 -19.84
C TYR A 94 -7.89 -11.41 -21.28
N LYS A 95 -7.70 -12.28 -22.28
CA LYS A 95 -7.85 -11.91 -23.71
C LYS A 95 -9.30 -11.96 -24.19
N ASP A 96 -10.12 -12.83 -23.59
CA ASP A 96 -11.41 -13.22 -24.14
C ASP A 96 -12.59 -12.38 -23.64
N TYR A 97 -12.40 -11.57 -22.59
CA TYR A 97 -13.44 -10.74 -21.98
C TYR A 97 -13.02 -9.27 -21.90
N GLU A 98 -13.95 -8.33 -21.97
CA GLU A 98 -13.64 -6.90 -21.79
C GLU A 98 -13.50 -6.51 -20.32
N GLY A 99 -14.10 -7.28 -19.41
CA GLY A 99 -14.13 -7.01 -17.97
C GLY A 99 -14.53 -8.25 -17.16
N PHE A 100 -14.30 -8.15 -15.85
CA PHE A 100 -14.50 -9.24 -14.90
C PHE A 100 -15.38 -8.76 -13.73
N VAL A 101 -16.25 -9.64 -13.25
CA VAL A 101 -17.03 -9.43 -12.01
C VAL A 101 -16.74 -10.55 -11.04
N LEU A 102 -16.24 -10.22 -9.85
CA LEU A 102 -15.99 -11.21 -8.79
C LEU A 102 -17.10 -11.13 -7.77
N LEU A 103 -17.85 -12.23 -7.63
CA LEU A 103 -18.86 -12.36 -6.59
C LEU A 103 -18.19 -12.89 -5.33
N HIS A 104 -18.26 -12.11 -4.25
CA HIS A 104 -17.45 -12.30 -3.05
C HIS A 104 -18.24 -12.00 -1.77
N GLY A 105 -17.92 -12.69 -0.68
CA GLY A 105 -18.50 -12.41 0.64
C GLY A 105 -18.03 -11.05 1.20
N THR A 106 -18.85 -10.40 2.01
CA THR A 106 -18.59 -9.00 2.39
C THR A 106 -17.54 -8.85 3.48
N ASP A 107 -17.25 -9.87 4.30
CA ASP A 107 -16.39 -9.72 5.49
C ASP A 107 -14.93 -9.41 5.16
N THR A 108 -14.36 -10.06 4.14
CA THR A 108 -12.97 -9.85 3.73
C THR A 108 -12.84 -9.20 2.35
N MET A 109 -13.93 -8.70 1.78
CA MET A 109 -13.95 -8.08 0.44
C MET A 109 -12.91 -6.96 0.30
N ALA A 110 -12.74 -6.12 1.32
CA ALA A 110 -11.75 -5.04 1.31
C ALA A 110 -10.30 -5.55 1.26
N TYR A 111 -10.01 -6.71 1.86
CA TYR A 111 -8.70 -7.36 1.76
C TYR A 111 -8.52 -7.94 0.35
N THR A 112 -9.48 -8.72 -0.15
CA THR A 112 -9.39 -9.31 -1.49
C THR A 112 -9.26 -8.25 -2.59
N SER A 113 -10.06 -7.18 -2.55
CA SER A 113 -9.97 -6.10 -3.52
C SER A 113 -8.62 -5.37 -3.46
N SER A 114 -8.03 -5.25 -2.27
CA SER A 114 -6.69 -4.68 -2.10
C SER A 114 -5.60 -5.62 -2.63
N ALA A 115 -5.65 -6.91 -2.27
CA ALA A 115 -4.69 -7.92 -2.74
C ALA A 115 -4.69 -8.01 -4.27
N LEU A 116 -5.86 -8.15 -4.89
CA LEU A 116 -5.97 -8.20 -6.35
C LEU A 116 -5.50 -6.91 -7.03
N ALA A 117 -5.72 -5.73 -6.42
CA ALA A 117 -5.21 -4.48 -6.96
C ALA A 117 -3.67 -4.52 -7.07
N PHE A 118 -2.98 -5.03 -6.04
CA PHE A 118 -1.52 -5.17 -6.06
C PHE A 118 -1.05 -6.28 -7.01
N MET A 119 -1.74 -7.42 -7.02
CA MET A 119 -1.37 -8.59 -7.82
C MET A 119 -1.52 -8.39 -9.33
N LEU A 120 -2.58 -7.71 -9.78
CA LEU A 120 -2.89 -7.50 -11.20
C LEU A 120 -2.14 -6.28 -11.74
N GLU A 121 -0.84 -6.42 -11.98
CA GLU A 121 0.01 -5.35 -12.49
C GLU A 121 -0.28 -5.04 -13.97
N ASN A 122 -0.25 -3.76 -14.36
CA ASN A 122 -0.61 -3.29 -15.70
C ASN A 122 -2.05 -3.64 -16.13
N LEU A 123 -2.98 -3.65 -15.17
CA LEU A 123 -4.40 -3.87 -15.46
C LEU A 123 -4.94 -2.77 -16.39
N ALA A 124 -5.58 -3.18 -17.48
CA ALA A 124 -6.19 -2.30 -18.49
C ALA A 124 -7.69 -2.55 -18.68
N LYS A 125 -8.29 -3.40 -17.84
CA LYS A 125 -9.69 -3.85 -17.92
C LYS A 125 -10.33 -3.77 -16.53
N PRO A 126 -11.64 -3.47 -16.43
CA PRO A 126 -12.33 -3.43 -15.15
C PRO A 126 -12.37 -4.82 -14.51
N VAL A 127 -12.04 -4.86 -13.22
CA VAL A 127 -12.23 -6.01 -12.34
C VAL A 127 -13.10 -5.53 -11.18
N ILE A 128 -14.39 -5.85 -11.23
CA ILE A 128 -15.38 -5.33 -10.29
C ILE A 128 -15.69 -6.41 -9.26
N VAL A 129 -15.27 -6.21 -8.02
CA VAL A 129 -15.66 -7.07 -6.89
C VAL A 129 -17.00 -6.60 -6.35
N THR A 130 -17.93 -7.52 -6.10
CA THR A 130 -19.22 -7.19 -5.50
C THR A 130 -19.74 -8.33 -4.62
N GLY A 131 -20.74 -8.01 -3.80
CA GLY A 131 -21.32 -8.88 -2.79
C GLY A 131 -22.74 -8.44 -2.45
N SER A 132 -23.31 -9.02 -1.42
CA SER A 132 -24.62 -8.61 -0.88
C SER A 132 -24.68 -8.88 0.61
N GLN A 133 -25.56 -8.16 1.30
CA GLN A 133 -25.86 -8.46 2.71
C GLN A 133 -26.88 -9.59 2.85
N LEU A 134 -27.72 -9.82 1.83
CA LEU A 134 -28.69 -10.91 1.79
C LEU A 134 -28.52 -11.78 0.54
N PRO A 135 -28.85 -13.09 0.62
CA PRO A 135 -28.86 -13.97 -0.54
C PRO A 135 -29.71 -13.45 -1.70
N ILE A 136 -29.36 -13.83 -2.92
CA ILE A 136 -30.07 -13.34 -4.12
C ILE A 136 -31.54 -13.80 -4.18
N GLY A 137 -31.87 -14.93 -3.56
CA GLY A 137 -33.24 -15.43 -3.48
C GLY A 137 -34.14 -14.70 -2.48
N GLU A 138 -33.58 -13.83 -1.63
CA GLU A 138 -34.34 -13.12 -0.60
C GLU A 138 -35.13 -11.93 -1.15
N THR A 139 -36.35 -11.73 -0.63
CA THR A 139 -37.28 -10.70 -1.15
C THR A 139 -36.72 -9.27 -1.03
N ARG A 140 -35.90 -9.00 -0.02
CA ARG A 140 -35.29 -7.68 0.24
C ARG A 140 -33.80 -7.67 -0.09
N SER A 141 -33.35 -8.55 -0.97
CA SER A 141 -31.95 -8.67 -1.34
C SER A 141 -31.42 -7.44 -2.08
N ASP A 142 -30.20 -7.04 -1.74
CA ASP A 142 -29.39 -6.08 -2.48
C ASP A 142 -28.56 -6.74 -3.60
N ALA A 143 -28.55 -8.08 -3.70
CA ALA A 143 -27.69 -8.82 -4.61
C ALA A 143 -27.97 -8.53 -6.09
N VAL A 144 -29.24 -8.55 -6.53
CA VAL A 144 -29.58 -8.35 -7.94
C VAL A 144 -29.08 -6.99 -8.44
N GLN A 145 -29.33 -5.93 -7.67
CA GLN A 145 -28.89 -4.58 -8.05
C GLN A 145 -27.37 -4.49 -8.10
N ASN A 146 -26.68 -4.99 -7.06
CA ASN A 146 -25.22 -4.98 -6.99
C ASN A 146 -24.60 -5.74 -8.17
N VAL A 147 -25.08 -6.95 -8.49
CA VAL A 147 -24.52 -7.78 -9.57
C VAL A 147 -24.77 -7.18 -10.94
N VAL A 148 -26.02 -6.77 -11.25
CA VAL A 148 -26.34 -6.17 -12.56
C VAL A 148 -25.52 -4.91 -12.80
N THR A 149 -25.44 -4.04 -11.80
CA THR A 149 -24.68 -2.79 -11.91
C THR A 149 -23.17 -3.07 -12.03
N ALA A 150 -22.65 -4.13 -11.38
CA ALA A 150 -21.24 -4.52 -11.52
C ALA A 150 -20.94 -4.99 -12.95
N ILE A 151 -21.87 -5.73 -13.56
CA ILE A 151 -21.77 -6.14 -14.96
C ILE A 151 -21.80 -4.91 -15.88
N GLU A 152 -22.62 -3.90 -15.61
CA GLU A 152 -22.65 -2.66 -16.41
C GLU A 152 -21.31 -1.91 -16.37
N PHE A 153 -20.67 -1.80 -15.20
CA PHE A 153 -19.31 -1.24 -15.10
C PHE A 153 -18.25 -2.12 -15.76
N ALA A 154 -18.38 -3.45 -15.69
CA ALA A 154 -17.45 -4.37 -16.34
C ALA A 154 -17.60 -4.36 -17.87
N ALA A 155 -18.81 -4.18 -18.39
CA ALA A 155 -19.17 -4.10 -19.81
C ALA A 155 -19.07 -2.66 -20.37
N ALA A 156 -18.32 -1.77 -19.70
CA ALA A 156 -18.30 -0.35 -20.01
C ALA A 156 -18.01 -0.05 -21.49
N ARG A 157 -17.13 -0.82 -22.14
CA ARG A 157 -16.80 -0.60 -23.56
C ARG A 157 -17.97 -0.96 -24.47
N SER A 158 -18.57 -2.13 -24.28
CA SER A 158 -19.75 -2.55 -25.05
C SER A 158 -20.96 -1.63 -24.84
N LEU A 159 -21.10 -1.04 -23.66
CA LEU A 159 -22.17 -0.09 -23.33
C LEU A 159 -21.84 1.38 -23.66
N GLY A 160 -20.63 1.67 -24.15
CA GLY A 160 -20.21 3.04 -24.48
C GLY A 160 -19.98 3.94 -23.25
N HIS A 161 -19.73 3.37 -22.07
CA HIS A 161 -19.37 4.06 -20.84
C HIS A 161 -17.85 4.25 -20.70
N SER A 162 -17.46 5.12 -19.76
CA SER A 162 -16.05 5.29 -19.38
C SER A 162 -15.52 4.02 -18.71
N VAL A 163 -14.40 3.51 -19.22
CA VAL A 163 -13.74 2.31 -18.67
C VAL A 163 -12.96 2.67 -17.40
N VAL A 164 -13.11 1.86 -16.35
CA VAL A 164 -12.34 1.96 -15.10
C VAL A 164 -11.36 0.78 -15.05
N PRO A 165 -10.09 0.93 -15.48
CA PRO A 165 -9.12 -0.16 -15.60
C PRO A 165 -8.45 -0.48 -14.24
N GLU A 166 -9.27 -0.67 -13.21
CA GLU A 166 -8.83 -0.88 -11.84
C GLU A 166 -9.59 -2.03 -11.19
N VAL A 167 -8.98 -2.65 -10.18
CA VAL A 167 -9.74 -3.46 -9.23
C VAL A 167 -10.60 -2.51 -8.40
N SER A 168 -11.91 -2.58 -8.62
CA SER A 168 -12.89 -1.70 -8.00
C SER A 168 -13.92 -2.53 -7.26
N VAL A 169 -14.56 -1.95 -6.26
CA VAL A 169 -15.66 -2.59 -5.54
C VAL A 169 -16.94 -1.83 -5.82
N LEU A 170 -17.97 -2.53 -6.28
CA LEU A 170 -19.29 -1.96 -6.42
C LEU A 170 -20.19 -2.44 -5.28
N PHE A 171 -20.71 -1.49 -4.51
CA PHE A 171 -21.66 -1.78 -3.45
C PHE A 171 -22.60 -0.59 -3.23
N HIS A 172 -23.89 -0.85 -3.06
CA HIS A 172 -24.88 0.20 -2.78
C HIS A 172 -24.82 1.37 -3.79
N ASN A 173 -24.77 1.05 -5.08
CA ASN A 173 -24.72 2.00 -6.20
C ASN A 173 -23.46 2.89 -6.27
N GLU A 174 -22.46 2.68 -5.40
CA GLU A 174 -21.19 3.42 -5.42
C GLU A 174 -20.07 2.49 -5.90
N LEU A 175 -19.24 2.98 -6.81
CA LEU A 175 -18.04 2.30 -7.29
C LEU A 175 -16.82 2.87 -6.56
N PHE A 176 -16.12 2.05 -5.79
CA PHE A 176 -14.95 2.43 -5.00
C PHE A 176 -13.67 1.85 -5.59
N ARG A 177 -12.53 2.53 -5.41
CA ARG A 177 -11.21 1.93 -5.64
C ARG A 177 -11.00 0.81 -4.63
N GLY A 178 -10.66 -0.40 -5.10
CA GLY A 178 -10.59 -1.60 -4.27
C GLY A 178 -9.64 -1.49 -3.08
N CYS A 179 -8.46 -0.89 -3.27
CA CYS A 179 -7.44 -0.69 -2.23
C CYS A 179 -7.68 0.54 -1.33
N ARG A 180 -8.88 1.14 -1.35
CA ARG A 180 -9.29 2.25 -0.48
C ARG A 180 -10.49 1.92 0.39
N LEU A 181 -11.05 0.72 0.22
CA LEU A 181 -12.29 0.30 0.84
C LEU A 181 -12.10 -0.08 2.31
N ARG A 182 -13.12 0.20 3.13
CA ARG A 182 -13.29 -0.39 4.48
C ARG A 182 -14.72 -0.86 4.67
N LYS A 183 -14.91 -1.99 5.37
CA LYS A 183 -16.24 -2.40 5.83
C LYS A 183 -16.61 -1.55 7.05
N VAL A 184 -17.64 -0.74 6.92
CA VAL A 184 -18.08 0.22 7.97
C VAL A 184 -19.39 -0.18 8.63
N SER A 185 -20.13 -1.14 8.06
CA SER A 185 -21.36 -1.67 8.65
C SER A 185 -21.42 -3.19 8.53
N ALA A 186 -21.74 -3.85 9.65
CA ALA A 186 -21.94 -5.29 9.70
C ALA A 186 -23.29 -5.74 9.12
N SER A 187 -24.29 -4.85 9.08
CA SER A 187 -25.67 -5.22 8.70
C SER A 187 -26.39 -4.20 7.82
N GLY A 188 -25.90 -2.97 7.70
CA GLY A 188 -26.49 -1.96 6.81
C GLY A 188 -26.21 -2.26 5.34
N TYR A 189 -27.15 -1.92 4.46
CA TYR A 189 -26.94 -2.00 2.99
C TYR A 189 -25.82 -1.07 2.49
N ARG A 190 -25.49 -0.01 3.24
CA ARG A 190 -24.23 0.73 3.04
C ARG A 190 -23.13 0.07 3.85
N GLY A 191 -22.71 -1.12 3.39
CA GLY A 191 -21.74 -1.97 4.10
C GLY A 191 -20.31 -1.43 4.10
N PHE A 192 -19.96 -0.63 3.08
CA PHE A 192 -18.61 -0.16 2.85
C PHE A 192 -18.54 1.36 2.66
N ASP A 193 -17.34 1.90 2.88
CA ASP A 193 -16.99 3.29 2.59
C ASP A 193 -15.51 3.38 2.14
N SER A 194 -15.13 4.52 1.59
CA SER A 194 -13.75 4.86 1.18
C SER A 194 -13.34 6.17 1.86
N PRO A 195 -12.86 6.13 3.12
CA PRO A 195 -12.72 7.33 3.94
C PRO A 195 -11.73 8.37 3.39
N ASN A 196 -10.70 7.90 2.69
CA ASN A 196 -9.60 8.72 2.17
C ASN A 196 -9.63 8.87 0.63
N LEU A 197 -10.69 8.46 -0.07
CA LEU A 197 -10.85 8.73 -1.50
C LEU A 197 -12.34 8.74 -1.87
N LEU A 198 -12.79 9.71 -2.66
CA LEU A 198 -14.16 9.71 -3.15
C LEU A 198 -14.44 8.47 -4.03
N PRO A 199 -15.69 7.98 -4.10
CA PRO A 199 -16.05 6.92 -5.05
C PRO A 199 -15.67 7.29 -6.49
N LEU A 200 -15.11 6.33 -7.22
CA LEU A 200 -14.74 6.45 -8.64
C LEU A 200 -15.97 6.64 -9.54
N GLY A 201 -17.14 6.18 -9.10
CA GLY A 201 -18.38 6.30 -9.88
C GLY A 201 -19.63 6.09 -9.04
N ASN A 202 -20.77 6.44 -9.61
CA ASN A 202 -22.10 6.26 -9.02
C ASN A 202 -23.07 5.73 -10.08
N ALA A 203 -23.94 4.81 -9.67
CA ALA A 203 -25.02 4.26 -10.48
C ALA A 203 -26.38 4.78 -9.98
N GLY A 204 -26.84 5.88 -10.56
CA GLY A 204 -28.18 6.42 -10.32
C GLY A 204 -29.12 6.10 -11.47
N GLU A 205 -29.97 7.06 -11.85
CA GLU A 205 -30.67 7.03 -13.15
C GLU A 205 -29.70 6.88 -14.33
N HIS A 206 -28.47 7.38 -14.16
CA HIS A 206 -27.35 7.21 -15.07
C HIS A 206 -26.11 6.72 -14.32
N ILE A 207 -25.29 5.93 -14.99
CA ILE A 207 -23.94 5.59 -14.54
C ILE A 207 -23.02 6.77 -14.82
N THR A 208 -22.31 7.21 -13.78
CA THR A 208 -21.34 8.31 -13.86
C THR A 208 -20.00 7.85 -13.31
N VAL A 209 -18.92 8.21 -14.01
CA VAL A 209 -17.53 7.92 -13.61
C VAL A 209 -16.79 9.23 -13.44
N ARG A 210 -16.10 9.38 -12.31
CA ARG A 210 -15.18 10.48 -12.00
C ARG A 210 -13.83 10.20 -12.64
N THR A 211 -13.74 10.44 -13.94
CA THR A 211 -12.55 10.11 -14.75
C THR A 211 -11.26 10.78 -14.24
N GLU A 212 -11.37 11.89 -13.51
CA GLU A 212 -10.26 12.58 -12.85
C GLU A 212 -9.64 11.80 -11.69
N LEU A 213 -10.37 10.84 -11.10
CA LEU A 213 -9.87 9.95 -10.05
C LEU A 213 -9.35 8.62 -10.60
N VAL A 214 -9.77 8.24 -11.81
CA VAL A 214 -9.46 6.96 -12.43
C VAL A 214 -8.01 6.95 -12.94
N ARG A 215 -7.28 5.89 -12.59
CA ARG A 215 -5.89 5.73 -13.05
C ARG A 215 -5.85 5.37 -14.52
N SER A 216 -4.90 5.96 -15.22
CA SER A 216 -4.58 5.53 -16.59
C SER A 216 -3.91 4.14 -16.54
N PRO A 217 -4.21 3.24 -17.48
CA PRO A 217 -3.48 1.99 -17.61
C PRO A 217 -1.98 2.24 -17.77
N ASP A 218 -1.16 1.35 -17.22
CA ASP A 218 0.28 1.38 -17.44
C ASP A 218 0.61 1.27 -18.94
N LYS A 219 1.78 1.79 -19.33
CA LYS A 219 2.24 1.72 -20.73
C LYS A 219 2.51 0.29 -21.22
N SER A 220 2.64 -0.67 -20.29
CA SER A 220 2.84 -2.08 -20.64
C SER A 220 1.54 -2.66 -21.21
N PRO A 221 1.56 -3.30 -22.39
CA PRO A 221 0.35 -3.82 -23.01
C PRO A 221 -0.11 -5.17 -22.43
N ARG A 222 0.64 -5.76 -21.50
CA ARG A 222 0.35 -7.10 -20.95
C ARG A 222 0.13 -7.01 -19.44
N LEU A 223 -0.98 -7.59 -19.00
CA LEU A 223 -1.21 -7.92 -17.60
C LEU A 223 -0.05 -8.80 -17.11
N SER A 224 0.44 -8.51 -15.91
CA SER A 224 1.40 -9.33 -15.19
C SER A 224 0.83 -9.63 -13.81
N VAL A 225 0.82 -10.90 -13.41
CA VAL A 225 0.30 -11.29 -12.10
C VAL A 225 1.45 -11.52 -11.13
N ALA A 226 1.47 -10.79 -10.01
CA ALA A 226 2.35 -11.12 -8.89
C ALA A 226 1.83 -12.38 -8.20
N GLN A 227 2.52 -13.50 -8.41
CA GLN A 227 2.07 -14.80 -7.94
C GLN A 227 2.44 -15.07 -6.47
N GLU A 228 3.60 -14.61 -6.00
CA GLU A 228 4.07 -14.90 -4.64
C GLU A 228 3.55 -13.88 -3.63
N LEU A 229 2.95 -14.36 -2.53
CA LEU A 229 2.48 -13.57 -1.40
C LEU A 229 3.03 -14.18 -0.11
N ASP A 230 3.61 -13.36 0.75
CA ASP A 230 4.15 -13.80 2.03
C ASP A 230 3.23 -13.36 3.17
N MET A 231 2.51 -14.33 3.74
CA MET A 231 1.53 -14.09 4.81
C MET A 231 2.13 -14.19 6.21
N ASP A 232 3.46 -14.26 6.35
CA ASP A 232 4.15 -14.20 7.65
C ASP A 232 4.17 -12.75 8.18
N ILE A 233 2.97 -12.18 8.33
CA ILE A 233 2.72 -10.79 8.69
C ILE A 233 1.63 -10.69 9.75
N MET A 234 1.57 -9.56 10.44
CA MET A 234 0.57 -9.32 11.48
C MET A 234 0.03 -7.89 11.43
N SER A 235 -1.27 -7.74 11.73
CA SER A 235 -1.86 -6.44 12.07
C SER A 235 -1.92 -6.27 13.59
N LEU A 236 -1.20 -5.29 14.12
CA LEU A 236 -1.11 -5.03 15.57
C LEU A 236 -1.76 -3.70 15.91
N GLU A 237 -2.84 -3.74 16.68
CA GLU A 237 -3.46 -2.53 17.26
C GLU A 237 -2.87 -2.20 18.63
N ILE A 238 -2.27 -1.03 18.77
CA ILE A 238 -1.85 -0.56 20.10
C ILE A 238 -3.04 0.01 20.88
N PHE A 239 -2.98 -0.09 22.20
CA PHE A 239 -3.98 0.52 23.09
C PHE A 239 -3.28 1.12 24.32
N PRO A 240 -3.90 2.10 25.01
CA PRO A 240 -3.32 2.68 26.22
C PRO A 240 -3.01 1.59 27.26
N GLY A 241 -1.75 1.48 27.65
CA GLY A 241 -1.29 0.47 28.61
C GLY A 241 -0.89 -0.89 28.02
N ILE A 242 -0.73 -0.99 26.69
CA ILE A 242 -0.10 -2.17 26.08
C ILE A 242 1.27 -2.45 26.74
N LYS A 243 1.51 -3.71 27.08
CA LYS A 243 2.68 -4.13 27.85
C LYS A 243 3.84 -4.48 26.91
N PRO A 244 5.05 -3.92 27.11
CA PRO A 244 6.22 -4.25 26.29
C PRO A 244 6.54 -5.75 26.24
N GLU A 245 6.32 -6.49 27.32
CA GLU A 245 6.61 -7.94 27.36
C GLU A 245 5.70 -8.74 26.40
N VAL A 246 4.49 -8.25 26.12
CA VAL A 246 3.59 -8.85 25.13
C VAL A 246 4.11 -8.59 23.72
N LEU A 247 4.63 -7.39 23.45
CA LEU A 247 5.25 -7.06 22.17
C LEU A 247 6.45 -7.97 21.90
N ARG A 248 7.30 -8.17 22.90
CA ARG A 248 8.45 -9.08 22.84
C ARG A 248 8.02 -10.47 22.38
N ALA A 249 7.04 -11.07 23.08
CA ALA A 249 6.55 -12.40 22.77
C ALA A 249 5.97 -12.51 21.35
N ILE A 250 5.27 -11.47 20.90
CA ILE A 250 4.73 -11.38 19.55
C ILE A 250 5.86 -11.31 18.51
N PHE A 251 6.86 -10.45 18.71
CA PHE A 251 7.98 -10.28 17.76
C PHE A 251 8.94 -11.49 17.76
N ASP A 252 8.91 -12.31 18.81
CA ASP A 252 9.62 -13.59 18.88
C ASP A 252 8.90 -14.73 18.13
N THR A 253 7.72 -14.50 17.55
CA THR A 253 7.00 -15.49 16.74
C THR A 253 7.87 -15.94 15.57
N GLU A 254 8.10 -17.26 15.47
CA GLU A 254 8.91 -17.85 14.42
C GLU A 254 8.29 -17.58 13.04
N GLY A 255 9.13 -17.19 12.08
CA GLY A 255 8.73 -16.92 10.70
C GLY A 255 8.17 -15.52 10.44
N LEU A 256 7.72 -14.78 11.46
CA LEU A 256 7.18 -13.42 11.30
C LEU A 256 8.19 -12.50 10.58
N LYS A 257 7.72 -11.77 9.56
CA LYS A 257 8.52 -10.88 8.70
C LYS A 257 8.03 -9.44 8.69
N GLY A 258 6.77 -9.18 9.04
CA GLY A 258 6.20 -7.84 8.96
C GLY A 258 5.06 -7.55 9.92
N VAL A 259 4.95 -6.28 10.34
CA VAL A 259 3.93 -5.80 11.26
C VAL A 259 3.31 -4.51 10.73
N VAL A 260 2.01 -4.54 10.45
CA VAL A 260 1.20 -3.33 10.27
C VAL A 260 0.77 -2.84 11.65
N LEU A 261 1.43 -1.78 12.13
CA LEU A 261 1.19 -1.19 13.44
C LEU A 261 0.10 -0.12 13.34
N LYS A 262 -1.08 -0.38 13.91
CA LYS A 262 -2.20 0.57 13.96
C LYS A 262 -2.08 1.46 15.19
N THR A 263 -1.72 2.73 14.99
CA THR A 263 -1.43 3.71 16.05
C THR A 263 -2.51 4.79 16.20
N PHE A 264 -2.37 5.65 17.21
CA PHE A 264 -3.39 6.65 17.54
C PHE A 264 -3.29 7.91 16.65
N GLY A 265 -4.43 8.49 16.30
CA GLY A 265 -4.48 9.81 15.65
C GLY A 265 -3.62 9.87 14.38
N THR A 266 -2.68 10.80 14.32
CA THR A 266 -1.78 11.02 13.17
C THR A 266 -0.54 10.12 13.17
N GLY A 267 -0.56 8.96 13.85
CA GLY A 267 0.57 8.04 13.86
C GLY A 267 1.29 7.87 15.20
N ASN A 268 0.63 8.24 16.30
CA ASN A 268 1.25 8.36 17.63
C ASN A 268 1.19 7.04 18.42
N ALA A 269 2.29 6.70 19.08
CA ALA A 269 2.41 5.53 19.95
C ALA A 269 3.02 5.91 21.32
N PRO A 270 3.00 5.02 22.33
CA PRO A 270 3.74 5.24 23.57
C PRO A 270 5.21 5.58 23.30
N THR A 271 5.74 6.58 24.01
CA THR A 271 7.14 7.04 23.90
C THR A 271 8.01 6.54 25.05
N THR A 272 7.50 5.61 25.86
CA THR A 272 8.28 5.07 26.97
C THR A 272 9.51 4.33 26.45
N PRO A 273 10.66 4.44 27.11
CA PRO A 273 11.87 3.72 26.70
C PRO A 273 11.65 2.22 26.55
N GLU A 274 10.83 1.61 27.42
CA GLU A 274 10.49 0.19 27.36
C GLU A 274 9.76 -0.18 26.06
N PHE A 275 8.78 0.64 25.65
CA PHE A 275 8.02 0.38 24.43
C PHE A 275 8.89 0.54 23.20
N LEU A 276 9.64 1.65 23.11
CA LEU A 276 10.51 1.92 21.97
C LEU A 276 11.62 0.87 21.84
N ARG A 277 12.17 0.36 22.95
CA ARG A 277 13.13 -0.76 22.93
C ARG A 277 12.56 -2.02 22.28
N GLU A 278 11.29 -2.34 22.50
CA GLU A 278 10.68 -3.52 21.87
C GLU A 278 10.42 -3.32 20.37
N ILE A 279 10.06 -2.09 19.96
CA ILE A 279 9.96 -1.77 18.52
C ILE A 279 11.34 -1.84 17.86
N GLU A 280 12.37 -1.24 18.47
CA GLU A 280 13.75 -1.33 18.00
C GLU A 280 14.23 -2.79 17.93
N TYR A 281 13.88 -3.61 18.92
CA TYR A 281 14.16 -5.04 18.92
C TYR A 281 13.51 -5.74 17.71
N GLY A 282 12.22 -5.51 17.48
CA GLY A 282 11.50 -6.08 16.34
C GLY A 282 12.11 -5.68 14.99
N VAL A 283 12.45 -4.40 14.82
CA VAL A 283 13.05 -3.92 13.56
C VAL A 283 14.47 -4.45 13.38
N ARG A 284 15.33 -4.34 14.40
CA ARG A 284 16.78 -4.53 14.24
C ARG A 284 17.24 -5.96 14.50
N GLU A 285 16.80 -6.54 15.60
CA GLU A 285 17.25 -7.88 16.01
C GLU A 285 16.46 -8.98 15.30
N LYS A 286 15.18 -8.71 15.00
CA LYS A 286 14.32 -9.66 14.27
C LYS A 286 14.20 -9.37 12.78
N GLY A 287 14.61 -8.18 12.33
CA GLY A 287 14.52 -7.80 10.92
C GLY A 287 13.09 -7.67 10.42
N LEU A 288 12.12 -7.34 11.30
CA LEU A 288 10.71 -7.19 10.93
C LEU A 288 10.50 -5.86 10.21
N LEU A 289 9.73 -5.88 9.12
CA LEU A 289 9.25 -4.68 8.45
C LEU A 289 8.04 -4.10 9.22
N PHE A 290 8.19 -2.90 9.78
CA PHE A 290 7.09 -2.21 10.46
C PHE A 290 6.51 -1.08 9.60
N VAL A 291 5.20 -1.12 9.37
CA VAL A 291 4.45 -0.05 8.68
C VAL A 291 3.42 0.54 9.63
N ASN A 292 3.51 1.84 9.87
CA ASN A 292 2.60 2.57 10.75
C ASN A 292 1.37 3.07 9.97
N VAL A 293 0.18 2.65 10.40
CA VAL A 293 -1.11 3.16 9.91
C VAL A 293 -1.93 3.70 11.08
N THR A 294 -2.90 4.55 10.80
CA THR A 294 -3.78 5.08 11.85
C THR A 294 -4.94 4.13 12.18
N GLN A 295 -5.36 4.10 13.45
CA GLN A 295 -6.62 3.50 13.88
C GLN A 295 -7.85 4.32 13.44
N CYS A 296 -7.66 5.62 13.18
CA CYS A 296 -8.73 6.49 12.75
C CYS A 296 -9.29 6.02 11.40
N VAL A 297 -10.62 6.12 11.22
CA VAL A 297 -11.26 5.72 9.97
C VAL A 297 -10.81 6.58 8.80
N GLN A 298 -10.62 7.88 9.05
CA GLN A 298 -10.16 8.88 8.08
C GLN A 298 -8.93 9.60 8.64
N GLY A 299 -7.98 9.94 7.76
CA GLY A 299 -6.75 10.63 8.11
C GLY A 299 -5.50 9.98 7.53
N GLU A 300 -4.35 10.56 7.84
CA GLU A 300 -3.03 10.10 7.40
C GLU A 300 -2.03 10.08 8.56
N VAL A 301 -1.03 9.21 8.47
CA VAL A 301 0.11 9.15 9.40
C VAL A 301 1.14 10.22 9.04
N GLU A 302 1.41 11.10 10.00
CA GLU A 302 2.40 12.18 9.95
C GLU A 302 3.61 11.83 10.83
N GLN A 303 4.46 10.93 10.36
CA GLN A 303 5.67 10.55 11.08
C GLN A 303 6.78 11.60 10.97
N GLY A 304 7.31 12.02 12.12
CA GLY A 304 8.46 12.93 12.22
C GLY A 304 8.12 14.40 12.46
N LEU A 305 6.84 14.81 12.39
CA LEU A 305 6.41 16.18 12.71
C LEU A 305 6.18 16.41 14.21
N TYR A 306 5.98 15.35 14.98
CA TYR A 306 5.77 15.40 16.44
C TYR A 306 6.78 14.52 17.17
N GLU A 307 7.21 14.96 18.36
CA GLU A 307 8.14 14.21 19.24
C GLU A 307 7.62 12.78 19.52
N VAL A 308 6.29 12.61 19.57
CA VAL A 308 5.61 11.33 19.81
C VAL A 308 5.72 10.35 18.64
N SER A 309 5.80 10.84 17.40
CA SER A 309 5.97 9.98 16.20
C SER A 309 7.44 9.83 15.78
N ALA A 310 8.33 10.71 16.26
CA ALA A 310 9.76 10.68 15.98
C ALA A 310 10.46 9.43 16.54
N GLY A 311 10.02 8.91 17.69
CA GLY A 311 10.59 7.68 18.29
C GLY A 311 10.40 6.46 17.39
N LEU A 312 9.20 6.28 16.83
CA LEU A 312 8.92 5.18 15.88
C LEU A 312 9.77 5.29 14.61
N LEU A 313 9.89 6.51 14.05
CA LEU A 313 10.72 6.75 12.87
C LEU A 313 12.19 6.38 13.16
N GLY A 314 12.74 6.79 14.30
CA GLY A 314 14.10 6.44 14.72
C GLY A 314 14.32 4.95 14.98
N ALA A 315 13.26 4.24 15.40
CA ALA A 315 13.29 2.79 15.55
C ALA A 315 13.27 2.05 14.20
N GLY A 316 12.98 2.74 13.09
CA GLY A 316 12.94 2.18 11.73
C GLY A 316 11.54 1.81 11.24
N VAL A 317 10.48 2.32 11.88
CA VAL A 317 9.10 2.15 11.42
C VAL A 317 8.80 3.12 10.29
N VAL A 318 8.31 2.62 9.13
CA VAL A 318 7.95 3.46 7.99
C VAL A 318 6.47 3.87 7.99
N SER A 319 6.17 5.00 7.34
CA SER A 319 4.80 5.54 7.28
C SER A 319 4.00 4.83 6.21
N GLY A 320 2.81 4.35 6.58
CA GLY A 320 1.77 3.89 5.67
C GLY A 320 0.86 5.03 5.17
N LEU A 321 1.17 6.29 5.50
CA LEU A 321 0.43 7.47 5.06
C LEU A 321 -1.08 7.34 5.35
N ASP A 322 -1.91 7.42 4.31
CA ASP A 322 -3.37 7.35 4.38
C ASP A 322 -3.93 6.00 3.86
N MET A 323 -3.10 4.96 3.81
CA MET A 323 -3.55 3.60 3.49
C MET A 323 -4.54 3.09 4.54
N THR A 324 -5.51 2.30 4.07
CA THR A 324 -6.34 1.49 4.98
C THR A 324 -5.50 0.35 5.56
N PRO A 325 -5.83 -0.17 6.77
CA PRO A 325 -5.15 -1.35 7.31
C PRO A 325 -5.22 -2.57 6.38
N GLU A 326 -6.33 -2.74 5.67
CA GLU A 326 -6.56 -3.81 4.70
C GLU A 326 -5.59 -3.71 3.51
N ALA A 327 -5.41 -2.49 2.98
CA ALA A 327 -4.45 -2.23 1.91
C ALA A 327 -3.00 -2.37 2.38
N ALA A 328 -2.65 -1.85 3.56
CA ALA A 328 -1.31 -1.96 4.10
C ALA A 328 -0.88 -3.42 4.34
N LEU A 329 -1.78 -4.26 4.86
CA LEU A 329 -1.50 -5.68 5.10
C LEU A 329 -1.29 -6.46 3.80
N THR A 330 -2.17 -6.27 2.83
CA THR A 330 -2.10 -6.98 1.53
C THR A 330 -0.97 -6.47 0.65
N LYS A 331 -0.66 -5.17 0.70
CA LYS A 331 0.55 -4.60 0.07
C LYS A 331 1.81 -5.19 0.68
N MET A 332 1.88 -5.29 2.01
CA MET A 332 3.01 -5.91 2.70
C MET A 332 3.19 -7.36 2.27
N ALA A 333 2.12 -8.16 2.22
CA ALA A 333 2.19 -9.55 1.75
C ALA A 333 2.80 -9.66 0.34
N MET A 334 2.37 -8.80 -0.58
CA MET A 334 2.88 -8.75 -1.95
C MET A 334 4.35 -8.29 -2.01
N VAL A 335 4.70 -7.23 -1.27
CA VAL A 335 6.06 -6.67 -1.24
C VAL A 335 7.07 -7.70 -0.71
N LEU A 336 6.72 -8.39 0.37
CA LEU A 336 7.54 -9.46 0.93
C LEU A 336 7.66 -10.66 -0.02
N GLY A 337 6.56 -11.02 -0.69
CA GLY A 337 6.54 -12.09 -1.70
C GLY A 337 7.46 -11.83 -2.90
N LYS A 338 7.77 -10.56 -3.22
CA LYS A 338 8.70 -10.20 -4.30
C LYS A 338 10.17 -10.48 -3.99
N GLN A 339 10.56 -10.67 -2.72
CA GLN A 339 11.94 -10.92 -2.29
C GLN A 339 12.95 -9.98 -2.96
N LEU A 340 12.75 -8.67 -2.75
CA LEU A 340 13.53 -7.63 -3.42
C LEU A 340 15.03 -7.75 -3.10
N LYS A 341 15.89 -7.41 -4.08
CA LYS A 341 17.34 -7.59 -3.97
C LYS A 341 17.97 -6.79 -2.82
N GLY A 342 17.50 -5.57 -2.55
CA GLY A 342 17.95 -4.79 -1.39
C GLY A 342 17.26 -5.17 -0.07
N GLY A 343 16.51 -6.28 -0.05
CA GLY A 343 15.90 -6.84 1.14
C GLY A 343 14.96 -5.86 1.86
N ARG A 344 15.08 -5.81 3.20
CA ARG A 344 14.19 -5.03 4.07
C ARG A 344 14.12 -3.55 3.74
N ARG A 345 15.21 -2.97 3.26
CA ARG A 345 15.25 -1.56 2.87
C ARG A 345 14.36 -1.30 1.67
N ASP A 346 14.54 -2.05 0.59
CA ASP A 346 13.77 -1.90 -0.65
C ASP A 346 12.29 -2.23 -0.42
N GLU A 347 12.00 -3.22 0.44
CA GLU A 347 10.64 -3.54 0.86
C GLU A 347 9.99 -2.38 1.64
N ALA A 348 10.74 -1.78 2.57
CA ALA A 348 10.27 -0.61 3.32
C ALA A 348 10.00 0.58 2.39
N ASP A 349 10.87 0.84 1.43
CA ASP A 349 10.68 1.89 0.44
C ASP A 349 9.46 1.63 -0.45
N MET A 350 9.30 0.40 -0.95
CA MET A 350 8.15 0.03 -1.79
C MET A 350 6.82 0.17 -1.03
N MET A 351 6.81 -0.06 0.29
CA MET A 351 5.63 0.22 1.11
C MET A 351 5.23 1.70 1.14
N GLN A 352 6.17 2.63 0.95
CA GLN A 352 5.91 4.07 0.96
C GLN A 352 5.62 4.68 -0.43
N LEU A 353 5.61 3.88 -1.50
CA LEU A 353 5.28 4.33 -2.86
C LEU A 353 3.81 4.07 -3.19
N ASP A 354 3.13 4.99 -3.90
CA ASP A 354 1.78 4.73 -4.42
C ASP A 354 1.84 3.75 -5.60
N LEU A 355 1.43 2.51 -5.39
CA LEU A 355 1.50 1.48 -6.43
C LEU A 355 0.20 1.38 -7.24
N ARG A 356 -0.95 1.53 -6.57
CA ARG A 356 -2.29 1.23 -7.12
C ARG A 356 -3.35 2.26 -6.74
N GLY A 357 -2.94 3.40 -6.19
CA GLY A 357 -3.84 4.44 -5.72
C GLY A 357 -4.31 4.21 -4.28
N GLU A 358 -3.63 3.33 -3.52
CA GLU A 358 -3.92 3.00 -2.11
C GLU A 358 -3.56 4.13 -1.14
N GLN A 359 -2.70 5.06 -1.57
CA GLN A 359 -2.24 6.22 -0.81
C GLN A 359 -2.17 7.47 -1.71
N ARG A 360 -2.34 8.66 -1.13
CA ARG A 360 -2.38 9.94 -1.89
C ARG A 360 -0.99 10.52 -2.18
N ALA A 361 0.02 10.03 -1.47
CA ALA A 361 1.39 10.51 -1.58
C ALA A 361 2.33 9.33 -1.82
N SER A 362 3.53 9.62 -2.31
CA SER A 362 4.65 8.69 -2.32
C SER A 362 5.82 9.31 -1.56
N ILE A 363 6.58 8.50 -0.84
CA ILE A 363 7.84 8.90 -0.22
C ILE A 363 8.95 8.14 -0.94
N TYR A 364 9.80 8.86 -1.66
CA TYR A 364 10.99 8.31 -2.30
C TYR A 364 12.19 8.56 -1.39
N ASN A 365 12.86 7.50 -0.93
CA ASN A 365 14.01 7.61 -0.05
C ASN A 365 15.32 7.45 -0.83
N VAL A 366 16.12 8.52 -0.88
CA VAL A 366 17.49 8.50 -1.39
C VAL A 366 18.41 8.11 -0.24
N HIS A 367 18.87 6.86 -0.22
CA HIS A 367 19.76 6.35 0.83
C HIS A 367 21.21 6.73 0.55
N PHE A 368 21.98 6.93 1.61
CA PHE A 368 23.42 7.18 1.53
C PHE A 368 24.21 6.03 2.18
N ARG A 369 25.46 5.85 1.76
CA ARG A 369 26.44 4.92 2.35
C ARG A 369 27.82 5.58 2.42
N PRO A 370 28.72 5.12 3.31
CA PRO A 370 30.10 5.63 3.37
C PRO A 370 30.90 5.33 2.09
N ARG A 371 31.80 6.25 1.71
CA ARG A 371 32.60 6.22 0.46
C ARG A 371 33.76 5.21 0.46
N ASP A 372 34.30 4.87 1.64
CA ASP A 372 35.55 4.11 1.78
C ASP A 372 35.34 2.70 2.38
N MET A 373 34.74 1.78 1.61
CA MET A 373 34.64 0.37 2.02
C MET A 373 35.11 -0.56 0.88
N GLU A 374 36.27 -1.19 1.07
CA GLU A 374 36.93 -2.07 0.07
C GLU A 374 36.13 -3.33 -0.32
N ASN A 375 34.97 -3.62 0.31
CA ASN A 375 34.25 -4.89 0.13
C ASN A 375 32.74 -4.78 -0.17
N GLY A 376 32.20 -3.60 -0.49
CA GLY A 376 30.82 -3.47 -1.02
C GLY A 376 29.67 -3.76 -0.04
N GLU A 377 29.93 -4.04 1.24
CA GLU A 377 28.91 -4.11 2.28
C GLU A 377 28.83 -2.77 3.04
N SER A 378 27.65 -2.14 3.00
CA SER A 378 27.36 -0.94 3.79
C SER A 378 27.19 -1.33 5.25
N VAL A 379 28.24 -1.18 6.06
CA VAL A 379 28.18 -1.48 7.49
C VAL A 379 27.70 -0.24 8.23
N TRP A 380 26.39 -0.05 8.27
CA TRP A 380 25.78 0.75 9.33
C TRP A 380 25.86 -0.03 10.65
N PRO A 381 26.12 0.62 11.79
CA PRO A 381 26.21 2.07 11.97
C PRO A 381 27.61 2.66 11.70
N ILE A 382 27.68 3.97 11.47
CA ILE A 382 28.92 4.73 11.22
C ILE A 382 29.14 5.79 12.29
N THR A 383 30.40 6.11 12.59
CA THR A 383 30.72 7.13 13.60
C THR A 383 31.18 8.43 12.95
N LEU A 384 30.44 9.51 13.17
CA LEU A 384 30.92 10.88 12.95
C LEU A 384 31.85 11.22 14.13
N ARG A 385 33.15 11.34 13.84
CA ARG A 385 34.19 11.62 14.83
C ARG A 385 34.60 13.07 14.72
N ASP A 386 34.67 13.75 15.86
CA ASP A 386 35.01 15.17 15.91
C ASP A 386 36.44 15.41 15.35
N GLU A 387 37.39 14.55 15.72
CA GLU A 387 38.80 14.69 15.36
C GLU A 387 39.15 14.14 13.97
N ALA A 388 38.24 13.42 13.29
CA ALA A 388 38.54 12.75 12.02
C ALA A 388 38.25 13.62 10.78
N GLY A 389 37.63 14.79 10.97
CA GLY A 389 37.22 15.68 9.89
C GLY A 389 35.88 15.28 9.24
N PRO A 390 35.55 15.87 8.08
CA PRO A 390 34.27 15.67 7.41
C PRO A 390 34.00 14.21 7.05
N LEU A 391 32.77 13.75 7.31
CA LEU A 391 32.27 12.46 6.88
C LEU A 391 31.52 12.64 5.56
N VAL A 392 32.02 12.02 4.49
CA VAL A 392 31.38 12.04 3.17
C VAL A 392 30.67 10.72 2.92
N LEU A 393 29.38 10.80 2.61
CA LEU A 393 28.52 9.68 2.24
C LEU A 393 28.12 9.84 0.79
N GLU A 394 28.17 8.76 0.03
CA GLU A 394 27.73 8.70 -1.35
C GLU A 394 26.35 8.04 -1.45
N GLN A 395 25.57 8.41 -2.46
CA GLN A 395 24.27 7.80 -2.71
C GLN A 395 24.39 6.28 -2.88
N ASP A 396 23.59 5.53 -2.12
CA ASP A 396 23.55 4.08 -2.16
C ASP A 396 22.59 3.59 -3.24
N GLY A 397 23.15 3.38 -4.43
CA GLY A 397 22.42 2.88 -5.59
C GLY A 397 21.62 3.94 -6.33
N ASP A 398 21.00 3.51 -7.42
CA ASP A 398 20.34 4.40 -8.39
C ASP A 398 18.85 4.55 -8.05
N VAL A 399 18.55 5.12 -6.87
CA VAL A 399 17.17 5.37 -6.39
C VAL A 399 16.35 6.16 -7.43
N PHE A 400 17.02 6.98 -8.24
CA PHE A 400 16.40 7.80 -9.29
C PHE A 400 16.11 7.04 -10.60
N GLN A 401 16.77 5.90 -10.89
CA GLN A 401 16.65 5.21 -12.18
C GLN A 401 15.80 3.93 -12.19
N GLY A 402 14.84 3.79 -11.25
CA GLY A 402 13.70 2.89 -11.45
C GLY A 402 14.01 1.39 -11.33
N HIS A 403 14.69 0.98 -10.26
CA HIS A 403 14.92 -0.44 -9.97
C HIS A 403 14.06 -1.04 -8.86
N LEU A 404 13.07 -0.31 -8.34
CA LEU A 404 11.93 -0.92 -7.65
C LEU A 404 10.90 -1.26 -8.74
N GLN A 405 10.61 -2.56 -8.94
CA GLN A 405 9.70 -3.05 -9.98
C GLN A 405 8.40 -2.22 -10.05
N GLY A 406 8.22 -1.53 -11.17
CA GLY A 406 7.10 -0.64 -11.43
C GLY A 406 7.65 0.65 -12.04
N ASN A 407 7.21 0.99 -13.26
CA ASN A 407 7.63 2.20 -13.97
C ASN A 407 7.10 3.48 -13.30
N VAL A 408 7.47 3.75 -12.05
CA VAL A 408 7.30 5.05 -11.41
C VAL A 408 8.69 5.66 -11.18
N PRO A 409 9.46 5.94 -12.25
CA PRO A 409 10.59 6.84 -12.10
C PRO A 409 10.07 8.15 -11.49
N TYR A 410 10.88 8.77 -10.63
CA TYR A 410 10.63 10.13 -10.17
C TYR A 410 10.56 11.03 -11.42
N LYS A 411 9.36 11.23 -11.95
CA LYS A 411 9.08 12.02 -13.16
C LYS A 411 8.04 13.05 -12.78
N ASP A 412 8.48 14.29 -12.64
CA ASP A 412 7.62 15.49 -12.59
C ASP A 412 6.42 15.44 -11.63
N LYS A 413 6.50 14.67 -10.54
CA LYS A 413 5.49 14.80 -9.48
C LYS A 413 5.78 16.07 -8.70
N HIS A 414 4.74 16.82 -8.34
CA HIS A 414 4.85 18.03 -7.53
C HIS A 414 5.51 17.69 -6.19
N LEU A 415 6.82 17.93 -6.08
CA LEU A 415 7.55 17.80 -4.83
C LEU A 415 6.85 18.70 -3.82
N LYS A 416 6.30 18.10 -2.76
CA LYS A 416 5.59 18.84 -1.73
C LYS A 416 6.54 19.19 -0.58
N GLN A 417 7.32 18.21 -0.15
CA GLN A 417 8.28 18.34 0.94
C GLN A 417 9.47 17.42 0.70
N ALA A 418 10.63 17.83 1.18
CA ALA A 418 11.82 17.00 1.22
C ALA A 418 12.49 17.12 2.58
N PHE A 419 12.90 15.98 3.14
CA PHE A 419 13.57 15.95 4.45
C PHE A 419 14.86 15.16 4.38
N LEU A 420 15.97 15.75 4.85
CA LEU A 420 17.14 14.97 5.22
C LEU A 420 16.88 14.34 6.59
N ARG A 421 17.08 13.03 6.71
CA ARG A 421 16.87 12.25 7.92
C ARG A 421 18.17 11.54 8.30
N LEU A 422 18.69 11.87 9.47
CA LEU A 422 19.75 11.12 10.15
C LEU A 422 19.11 10.42 11.35
N LEU A 423 18.96 9.10 11.27
CA LEU A 423 18.19 8.34 12.24
C LEU A 423 19.07 7.49 13.15
N GLY A 424 18.57 7.27 14.35
CA GLY A 424 19.18 6.36 15.32
C GLY A 424 20.49 6.87 15.93
N LEU A 425 20.67 8.19 16.03
CA LEU A 425 21.87 8.83 16.56
C LEU A 425 22.12 8.38 18.01
N ARG A 426 23.32 7.88 18.30
CA ARG A 426 23.76 7.49 19.65
C ARG A 426 25.08 8.17 20.00
N SER A 427 25.17 8.73 21.20
CA SER A 427 26.43 9.31 21.70
C SER A 427 27.28 8.22 22.36
N THR A 428 28.56 8.11 21.98
CA THR A 428 29.50 7.14 22.57
C THR A 428 30.15 7.63 23.87
N GLY A 429 29.81 8.83 24.35
CA GLY A 429 30.34 9.48 25.56
C GLY A 429 29.27 10.01 26.53
N LYS A 430 29.68 10.62 27.66
CA LYS A 430 28.74 11.21 28.64
C LYS A 430 27.96 12.38 28.03
N ARG A 431 26.67 12.16 27.69
CA ARG A 431 25.65 13.16 27.27
C ARG A 431 26.26 14.39 26.56
N GLY A 432 26.75 14.16 25.35
CA GLY A 432 27.38 15.19 24.51
C GLY A 432 26.39 16.19 23.91
N ARG A 433 26.92 17.34 23.49
CA ARG A 433 26.30 18.19 22.45
C ARG A 433 26.91 17.79 21.11
N LEU A 434 26.08 17.79 20.08
CA LEU A 434 26.46 17.57 18.69
C LEU A 434 26.30 18.88 17.94
N ASP A 435 27.39 19.40 17.41
CA ASP A 435 27.37 20.49 16.45
C ASP A 435 28.01 20.02 15.14
N PHE A 436 27.31 20.14 14.01
CA PHE A 436 27.85 19.82 12.70
C PHE A 436 27.15 20.62 11.61
N LYS A 437 27.87 20.88 10.51
CA LYS A 437 27.30 21.43 9.28
C LYS A 437 26.95 20.30 8.32
N VAL A 438 25.91 20.53 7.53
CA VAL A 438 25.44 19.60 6.52
C VAL A 438 25.54 20.25 5.16
N TYR A 439 26.24 19.57 4.26
CA TYR A 439 26.36 19.95 2.86
C TYR A 439 25.96 18.80 1.95
N LEU A 440 25.52 19.14 0.74
CA LEU A 440 25.21 18.21 -0.31
C LEU A 440 25.98 18.60 -1.58
N ASP A 441 26.57 17.61 -2.24
CA ASP A 441 27.46 17.74 -3.40
C ASP A 441 28.69 18.65 -3.18
N GLU A 442 29.12 18.78 -1.91
CA GLU A 442 30.34 19.50 -1.51
C GLU A 442 31.27 18.56 -0.71
N PRO A 443 31.87 17.54 -1.35
CA PRO A 443 32.70 16.53 -0.66
C PRO A 443 33.98 17.10 -0.02
N LYS A 444 34.32 18.35 -0.30
CA LYS A 444 35.46 19.07 0.26
C LYS A 444 35.06 20.10 1.31
N ALA A 445 33.80 20.11 1.74
CA ALA A 445 33.34 21.03 2.76
C ALA A 445 34.13 20.86 4.07
N THR A 446 34.41 21.99 4.71
CA THR A 446 35.15 22.13 5.96
C THR A 446 34.39 23.07 6.89
N GLU A 447 34.87 23.27 8.12
CA GLU A 447 34.26 24.20 9.08
C GLU A 447 34.17 25.64 8.54
N ASP A 448 35.11 26.02 7.67
CA ASP A 448 35.21 27.34 7.03
C ASP A 448 34.43 27.45 5.70
N SER A 449 33.77 26.38 5.27
CA SER A 449 33.01 26.40 4.01
C SER A 449 31.80 27.34 4.10
N PRO A 450 31.38 27.95 2.97
CA PRO A 450 30.28 28.92 2.95
C PRO A 450 29.00 28.36 3.58
N GLU A 451 28.25 29.21 4.29
CA GLU A 451 26.95 28.86 4.89
C GLU A 451 25.79 29.41 4.06
N GLU A 452 25.95 29.40 2.74
CA GLU A 452 25.02 29.97 1.77
C GLU A 452 24.95 29.11 0.50
N GLY A 453 23.92 29.35 -0.31
CA GLY A 453 23.66 28.56 -1.52
C GLY A 453 22.82 27.32 -1.26
N HIS A 454 22.64 26.52 -2.31
CA HIS A 454 21.72 25.39 -2.31
C HIS A 454 22.36 24.08 -1.82
N THR A 455 23.70 24.01 -1.83
CA THR A 455 24.49 22.88 -1.35
C THR A 455 24.60 22.86 0.18
N TYR A 456 24.54 24.01 0.85
CA TYR A 456 24.48 24.08 2.30
C TYR A 456 23.04 23.82 2.79
N LEU A 457 22.86 22.75 3.58
CA LEU A 457 21.55 22.34 4.09
C LEU A 457 21.27 22.88 5.51
N GLY A 458 22.32 23.31 6.23
CA GLY A 458 22.20 23.96 7.53
C GLY A 458 23.24 23.51 8.54
N THR A 459 23.26 24.20 9.69
CA THR A 459 24.03 23.82 10.88
C THR A 459 23.09 23.21 11.90
N ILE A 460 23.44 22.03 12.41
CA ILE A 460 22.71 21.32 13.45
C ILE A 460 23.45 21.50 14.76
N SER A 461 22.73 21.97 15.78
CA SER A 461 23.14 21.91 17.18
C SER A 461 22.11 21.11 17.96
N LYS A 462 22.47 19.92 18.42
CA LYS A 462 21.55 19.04 19.16
C LYS A 462 22.19 18.54 20.45
N ARG A 463 21.43 18.58 21.54
CA ARG A 463 21.81 17.95 22.81
C ARG A 463 21.07 16.61 22.93
N PHE A 464 21.81 15.54 23.22
CA PHE A 464 21.19 14.24 23.44
C PHE A 464 20.39 14.25 24.74
N THR A 465 19.09 14.00 24.64
CA THR A 465 18.17 13.90 25.79
C THR A 465 17.83 12.45 26.12
N SER A 466 18.12 11.52 25.22
CA SER A 466 17.88 10.08 25.36
C SER A 466 19.03 9.26 24.77
N ASP A 467 18.94 7.93 24.88
CA ASP A 467 19.98 7.01 24.37
C ASP A 467 19.99 6.94 22.83
N THR A 468 18.87 7.25 22.16
CA THR A 468 18.73 7.25 20.70
C THR A 468 17.97 8.51 20.26
N ASP A 469 18.54 9.29 19.34
CA ASP A 469 17.96 10.55 18.85
C ASP A 469 17.90 10.59 17.32
N ASN A 470 17.11 11.51 16.74
CA ASN A 470 17.03 11.69 15.27
C ASN A 470 17.24 13.16 14.87
N VAL A 471 17.84 13.42 13.71
CA VAL A 471 17.87 14.74 13.09
C VAL A 471 17.03 14.70 11.82
N ILE A 472 16.08 15.62 11.72
CA ILE A 472 15.23 15.81 10.55
C ILE A 472 15.37 17.27 10.13
N LEU A 473 15.82 17.48 8.90
CA LEU A 473 16.01 18.80 8.30
C LEU A 473 15.07 18.95 7.12
N ASP A 474 14.27 20.02 7.11
CA ASP A 474 13.51 20.40 5.93
C ASP A 474 14.48 20.98 4.90
N ILE A 475 14.63 20.25 3.79
CA ILE A 475 15.49 20.62 2.67
C ILE A 475 14.68 20.92 1.41
N THR A 476 13.36 21.11 1.54
CA THR A 476 12.45 21.38 0.42
C THR A 476 12.96 22.50 -0.51
N PRO A 477 13.49 23.64 0.00
CA PRO A 477 14.01 24.69 -0.87
C PRO A 477 15.21 24.27 -1.72
N SER A 478 16.04 23.34 -1.24
CA SER A 478 17.22 22.82 -1.95
C SER A 478 16.89 21.61 -2.82
N ALA A 479 15.96 20.75 -2.37
CA ALA A 479 15.56 19.50 -3.02
C ALA A 479 15.10 19.67 -4.47
N GLN A 480 14.40 20.77 -4.78
CA GLN A 480 13.94 21.02 -6.15
C GLN A 480 15.09 21.12 -7.14
N GLN A 481 16.22 21.70 -6.74
CA GLN A 481 17.41 21.77 -7.61
C GLN A 481 18.14 20.44 -7.67
N LEU A 482 18.15 19.68 -6.58
CA LEU A 482 18.84 18.40 -6.48
C LEU A 482 18.24 17.32 -7.38
N ILE A 483 16.91 17.34 -7.53
CA ILE A 483 16.18 16.47 -8.47
C ILE A 483 16.61 16.69 -9.92
N ASP A 484 16.94 17.93 -10.29
CA ASP A 484 17.27 18.28 -11.67
C ASP A 484 18.70 17.88 -12.07
N MET A 485 19.54 17.48 -11.10
CA MET A 485 20.99 17.40 -11.29
C MET A 485 21.50 16.11 -11.97
N ASN A 486 20.65 15.13 -12.29
CA ASN A 486 20.97 13.93 -13.09
C ASN A 486 22.35 13.27 -12.83
N HIS A 487 22.79 13.24 -11.58
CA HIS A 487 24.00 12.54 -11.11
C HIS A 487 23.79 12.03 -9.66
N ASN A 488 24.70 11.18 -9.18
CA ASN A 488 24.63 10.65 -7.81
C ASN A 488 25.01 11.72 -6.79
N LEU A 489 24.19 11.85 -5.74
CA LEU A 489 24.38 12.85 -4.69
C LEU A 489 25.43 12.43 -3.66
N GLU A 490 26.10 13.41 -3.06
CA GLU A 490 27.07 13.22 -1.98
C GLU A 490 26.72 14.05 -0.75
N LEU A 491 26.44 13.41 0.37
CA LEU A 491 26.13 14.05 1.64
C LEU A 491 27.40 14.20 2.48
N THR A 492 27.74 15.44 2.85
CA THR A 492 28.93 15.74 3.67
C THR A 492 28.51 16.30 5.02
N LEU A 493 28.94 15.63 6.09
CA LEU A 493 28.73 16.03 7.48
C LEU A 493 30.05 16.54 8.06
N VAL A 494 30.11 17.83 8.40
CA VAL A 494 31.32 18.47 8.94
C VAL A 494 31.14 18.66 10.44
N PRO A 495 31.86 17.93 11.31
CA PRO A 495 31.78 18.14 12.75
C PRO A 495 32.30 19.55 13.11
N LEU A 496 31.74 20.17 14.16
CA LEU A 496 32.10 21.51 14.65
C LEU A 496 32.53 21.49 16.14
N GLY A 497 32.87 20.33 16.69
CA GLY A 497 33.05 20.13 18.12
C GLY A 497 31.96 19.25 18.75
N GLY A 498 32.36 18.34 19.64
CA GLY A 498 31.38 17.59 20.44
C GLY A 498 31.85 16.23 20.91
N SER A 499 30.90 15.30 21.04
CA SER A 499 31.19 13.88 21.26
C SER A 499 31.12 13.13 19.94
N ASP A 500 31.84 12.01 19.84
CA ASP A 500 31.67 11.04 18.75
C ASP A 500 30.24 10.48 18.72
N ILE A 501 29.69 10.34 17.52
CA ILE A 501 28.28 9.97 17.34
C ILE A 501 28.14 8.89 16.32
N GLU A 502 27.45 7.85 16.75
CA GLU A 502 27.04 6.76 15.91
C GLU A 502 25.73 7.11 15.20
N ILE A 503 25.73 7.04 13.87
CA ILE A 503 24.58 7.26 12.99
C ILE A 503 24.17 5.90 12.43
N GLN A 504 22.87 5.57 12.45
CA GLN A 504 22.37 4.25 12.02
C GLN A 504 21.87 4.26 10.58
N SER A 505 21.37 5.40 10.10
CA SER A 505 21.05 5.59 8.69
C SER A 505 21.00 7.06 8.34
N ALA A 506 21.27 7.36 7.07
CA ALA A 506 21.12 8.68 6.47
C ALA A 506 20.38 8.53 5.14
N HIS A 507 19.27 9.26 4.98
CA HIS A 507 18.53 9.31 3.72
C HIS A 507 17.83 10.65 3.53
N ILE A 508 17.56 11.00 2.28
CA ILE A 508 16.65 12.09 1.91
C ILE A 508 15.30 11.47 1.55
N ALA A 509 14.24 11.88 2.24
CA ALA A 509 12.87 11.50 1.95
C ALA A 509 12.18 12.58 1.10
N LEU A 510 11.83 12.26 -0.14
CA LEU A 510 11.11 13.13 -1.08
C LEU A 510 9.63 12.77 -1.07
N ILE A 511 8.78 13.68 -0.60
CA ILE A 511 7.33 13.46 -0.51
C ILE A 511 6.65 14.13 -1.69
N THR A 512 6.01 13.32 -2.53
CA THR A 512 5.23 13.77 -3.69
C THR A 512 3.75 13.53 -3.44
N ARG A 513 2.87 14.43 -3.91
CA ARG A 513 1.43 14.20 -3.94
C ARG A 513 0.92 14.32 -5.38
N ASP A 514 0.00 13.42 -5.74
CA ASP A 514 -0.71 13.45 -7.02
C ASP A 514 -1.99 14.30 -6.91
#